data_AF-A0A5E4JUW5-F1
#
_entry.id   AF-A0A5E4JUW5-F1
#
_cell.length_a   1.000
_cell.length_b   1.000
_cell.length_c   1.000
_cell.angle_alpha   90.00
_cell.angle_beta   90.00
_cell.angle_gamma   90.00
#
_symmetry.space_group_name_H-M   'P 1'
#
loop_
_entity.id
_entity.type
_entity.pdbx_description
1 polymer ?
#
loop_
_entity_poly.entity_id
_entity_poly.type
_entity_poly.pdbx_seq_one_letter_code
_entity_poly.pdbx_strand_id
1 'polypeptide(L)'
;MLKKLYHKITGKLDASININLGYLKYYRIKKGDIIVDSGAYLGYFTVFAAKKVGDSGKVIAFEPDPVNFEILKKKTASLKNVVLIKKALFNKETEQHWNSSFAKSAFGKEGYIVNCSTLDKELEKLGIKHVDFLKMDIEGAELEAIEGAKETLKNTDNLAIACYHKRDGKTTGELLQPVLGKMGFDTKIGFFLHKTLYGRKSGKLPFGN
;
A
#
# COMPACT_ATOMS: atom_id res chain seq x y z
N MET A 1 6.92 2.17 12.99
CA MET A 1 7.99 2.86 13.77
C MET A 1 8.93 3.70 12.89
N LEU A 2 9.36 3.19 11.73
CA LEU A 2 10.19 3.91 10.76
C LEU A 2 9.54 5.18 10.18
N LYS A 3 8.26 5.15 9.76
CA LYS A 3 7.56 6.34 9.22
C LYS A 3 7.53 7.55 10.18
N LYS A 4 7.29 7.29 11.47
CA LYS A 4 7.30 8.31 12.54
C LYS A 4 8.70 8.84 12.80
N LEU A 5 9.71 7.96 12.82
CA LEU A 5 11.11 8.32 13.01
C LEU A 5 11.63 9.15 11.82
N TYR A 6 11.30 8.76 10.58
CA TYR A 6 11.70 9.46 9.36
C TYR A 6 11.06 10.85 9.26
N HIS A 7 9.77 10.98 9.62
CA HIS A 7 9.08 12.27 9.68
C HIS A 7 9.69 13.23 10.71
N LYS A 8 10.19 12.70 11.83
CA LYS A 8 10.83 13.48 12.90
C LYS A 8 12.25 13.92 12.55
N ILE A 9 12.98 13.15 11.73
CA ILE A 9 14.39 13.40 11.39
C ILE A 9 14.57 14.32 10.17
N THR A 10 13.70 14.26 9.16
CA THR A 10 13.98 14.83 7.82
C THR A 10 13.22 16.11 7.47
N GLY A 11 12.43 16.66 8.40
CA GLY A 11 11.65 17.89 8.13
C GLY A 11 10.66 17.72 6.96
N LYS A 12 9.57 16.98 7.17
CA LYS A 12 8.33 16.83 6.36
C LYS A 12 8.40 16.60 4.84
N LEU A 13 9.24 17.31 4.06
CA LEU A 13 9.29 17.27 2.61
C LEU A 13 10.21 16.13 2.10
N ASP A 14 11.39 15.97 2.71
CA ASP A 14 12.46 15.06 2.23
C ASP A 14 12.19 13.57 2.55
N ALA A 15 11.57 13.27 3.70
CA ALA A 15 11.15 11.90 4.04
C ALA A 15 10.19 11.28 3.01
N SER A 16 9.21 12.07 2.57
CA SER A 16 8.13 11.58 1.72
C SER A 16 8.62 11.30 0.30
N ILE A 17 9.56 12.13 -0.18
CA ILE A 17 10.22 11.97 -1.47
C ILE A 17 11.04 10.67 -1.47
N ASN A 18 11.87 10.44 -0.45
CA ASN A 18 12.71 9.25 -0.36
C ASN A 18 11.92 7.94 -0.25
N ILE A 19 10.80 7.93 0.47
CA ILE A 19 9.93 6.75 0.58
C ILE A 19 9.22 6.45 -0.75
N ASN A 20 8.72 7.49 -1.43
CA ASN A 20 8.09 7.33 -2.75
C ASN A 20 9.09 6.81 -3.80
N LEU A 21 10.34 7.29 -3.76
CA LEU A 21 11.44 6.78 -4.60
C LEU A 21 11.70 5.29 -4.36
N GLY A 22 11.52 4.82 -3.13
CA GLY A 22 11.53 3.39 -2.81
C GLY A 22 10.48 2.63 -3.60
N TYR A 23 9.19 2.87 -3.32
CA TYR A 23 8.13 2.09 -3.98
C TYR A 23 8.11 2.22 -5.50
N LEU A 24 8.53 3.37 -6.04
CA LEU A 24 8.50 3.64 -7.48
C LEU A 24 9.81 3.28 -8.20
N LYS A 25 10.78 2.64 -7.52
CA LYS A 25 12.10 2.32 -8.10
C LYS A 25 12.02 1.68 -9.49
N TYR A 26 11.04 0.81 -9.70
CA TYR A 26 10.85 0.07 -10.96
C TYR A 26 9.55 0.42 -11.71
N TYR A 27 8.86 1.47 -11.28
CA TYR A 27 7.59 1.85 -11.86
C TYR A 27 7.48 3.37 -12.02
N ARG A 28 7.15 3.79 -13.24
CA ARG A 28 6.87 5.19 -13.56
C ARG A 28 5.37 5.35 -13.75
N ILE A 29 4.74 6.10 -12.86
CA ILE A 29 3.34 6.49 -12.98
C ILE A 29 3.12 7.30 -14.28
N LYS A 30 2.11 6.91 -15.03
CA LYS A 30 1.64 7.51 -16.29
C LYS A 30 0.25 8.10 -16.09
N LYS A 31 -0.14 8.97 -17.02
CA LYS A 31 -1.52 9.48 -17.08
C LYS A 31 -2.48 8.32 -17.38
N GLY A 32 -3.62 8.29 -16.70
CA GLY A 32 -4.62 7.25 -16.88
C GLY A 32 -4.46 6.01 -15.98
N ASP A 33 -3.34 5.85 -15.28
CA ASP A 33 -3.14 4.67 -14.44
C ASP A 33 -4.19 4.56 -13.32
N ILE A 34 -4.53 3.31 -13.00
CA ILE A 34 -5.29 2.92 -11.82
C ILE A 34 -4.30 2.43 -10.75
N ILE A 35 -4.22 3.17 -9.65
CA ILE A 35 -3.27 2.91 -8.57
C ILE A 35 -4.03 2.51 -7.30
N VAL A 36 -3.56 1.46 -6.65
CA VAL A 36 -3.97 1.12 -5.28
C VAL A 36 -2.87 1.54 -4.31
N ASP A 37 -3.23 2.36 -3.33
CA ASP A 37 -2.36 2.80 -2.22
C ASP A 37 -2.85 2.16 -0.92
N SER A 38 -2.30 0.99 -0.59
CA SER A 38 -2.61 0.26 0.64
C SER A 38 -1.69 0.70 1.77
N GLY A 39 -2.30 1.19 2.87
CA GLY A 39 -1.59 1.88 3.94
C GLY A 39 -1.22 3.31 3.53
N ALA A 40 -2.24 4.08 3.16
CA ALA A 40 -2.09 5.44 2.63
C ALA A 40 -1.58 6.46 3.68
N TYR A 41 -1.69 6.14 4.98
CA TYR A 41 -1.22 6.94 6.10
C TYR A 41 -1.72 8.39 5.99
N LEU A 42 -0.83 9.38 5.98
CA LEU A 42 -1.17 10.80 5.88
C LEU A 42 -1.35 11.28 4.42
N GLY A 43 -1.42 10.37 3.44
CA GLY A 43 -1.78 10.68 2.05
C GLY A 43 -0.69 11.30 1.17
N TYR A 44 0.58 11.21 1.55
CA TYR A 44 1.67 11.78 0.74
C TYR A 44 1.85 11.06 -0.60
N PHE A 45 1.89 9.72 -0.60
CA PHE A 45 1.93 8.94 -1.82
C PHE A 45 0.63 9.12 -2.62
N THR A 46 -0.53 9.05 -1.95
CA THR A 46 -1.84 9.23 -2.57
C THR A 46 -1.93 10.54 -3.37
N VAL A 47 -1.56 11.68 -2.78
CA VAL A 47 -1.58 12.97 -3.48
C VAL A 47 -0.59 13.02 -4.64
N PHE A 48 0.62 12.49 -4.44
CA PHE A 48 1.62 12.43 -5.50
C PHE A 48 1.13 11.61 -6.69
N ALA A 49 0.62 10.40 -6.43
CA ALA A 49 0.07 9.50 -7.43
C ALA A 49 -1.12 10.13 -8.16
N ALA A 50 -2.07 10.69 -7.42
CA ALA A 50 -3.27 11.33 -7.98
C ALA A 50 -2.93 12.47 -8.95
N LYS A 51 -1.93 13.30 -8.61
CA LYS A 51 -1.45 14.36 -9.51
C LYS A 51 -0.76 13.81 -10.77
N LYS A 52 -0.10 12.64 -10.68
CA LYS A 52 0.63 12.03 -11.80
C LYS A 52 -0.31 11.30 -12.77
N VAL A 53 -1.29 10.57 -12.25
CA VAL A 53 -2.28 9.86 -13.07
C VAL A 53 -3.24 10.82 -13.78
N GLY A 54 -3.46 12.01 -13.22
CA GLY A 54 -4.34 13.03 -13.79
C GLY A 54 -5.81 12.61 -13.79
N ASP A 55 -6.66 13.42 -14.44
CA ASP A 55 -8.12 13.25 -14.39
C ASP A 55 -8.64 11.98 -15.09
N SER A 56 -7.83 11.40 -15.99
CA SER A 56 -8.16 10.15 -16.67
C SER A 56 -7.78 8.90 -15.87
N GLY A 57 -7.00 9.04 -14.80
CA GLY A 57 -6.61 7.94 -13.93
C GLY A 57 -7.31 7.98 -12.58
N LYS A 58 -6.96 7.07 -11.68
CA LYS A 58 -7.59 6.97 -10.36
C LYS A 58 -6.64 6.42 -9.30
N VAL A 59 -6.75 6.91 -8.07
CA VAL A 59 -6.06 6.34 -6.91
C VAL A 59 -7.08 5.84 -5.89
N ILE A 60 -7.01 4.56 -5.53
CA ILE A 60 -7.82 3.94 -4.48
C ILE A 60 -6.93 3.80 -3.24
N ALA A 61 -7.24 4.56 -2.19
CA ALA A 61 -6.41 4.67 -1.00
C ALA A 61 -7.09 4.05 0.22
N PHE A 62 -6.41 3.08 0.85
CA PHE A 62 -6.86 2.39 2.04
C PHE A 62 -6.11 2.89 3.27
N GLU A 63 -6.85 3.36 4.28
CA GLU A 63 -6.28 3.73 5.59
C GLU A 63 -7.28 3.43 6.71
N PRO A 64 -7.00 2.47 7.60
CA PRO A 64 -7.91 2.10 8.68
C PRO A 64 -7.85 3.03 9.90
N ASP A 65 -6.71 3.67 10.18
CA ASP A 65 -6.56 4.49 11.38
C ASP A 65 -7.44 5.73 11.28
N PRO A 66 -8.35 5.98 12.24
CA PRO A 66 -9.31 7.07 12.14
C PRO A 66 -8.62 8.44 12.12
N VAL A 67 -7.50 8.62 12.81
CA VAL A 67 -6.78 9.90 12.84
C VAL A 67 -6.02 10.11 11.53
N ASN A 68 -5.32 9.10 11.03
CA ASN A 68 -4.64 9.20 9.73
C ASN A 68 -5.64 9.40 8.60
N PHE A 69 -6.78 8.69 8.63
CA PHE A 69 -7.82 8.77 7.61
C PHE A 69 -8.40 10.18 7.52
N GLU A 70 -8.67 10.86 8.65
CA GLU A 70 -9.14 12.25 8.61
C GLU A 70 -8.10 13.20 8.03
N ILE A 71 -6.80 12.97 8.28
CA ILE A 71 -5.73 13.77 7.67
C ILE A 71 -5.63 13.49 6.17
N LEU A 72 -5.67 12.22 5.76
CA LEU A 72 -5.71 11.79 4.36
C LEU A 72 -6.88 12.45 3.63
N LYS A 73 -8.09 12.37 4.18
CA LYS A 73 -9.32 12.96 3.64
C LYS A 73 -9.20 14.45 3.42
N LYS A 74 -8.70 15.20 4.42
CA LYS A 74 -8.46 16.64 4.27
C LYS A 74 -7.44 16.93 3.18
N LYS A 75 -6.37 16.14 3.10
CA LYS A 75 -5.28 16.35 2.15
C LYS A 75 -5.69 16.04 0.70
N THR A 76 -6.62 15.12 0.49
CA THR A 76 -7.11 14.73 -0.85
C THR A 76 -8.44 15.38 -1.23
N ALA A 77 -9.00 16.25 -0.38
CA ALA A 77 -10.34 16.83 -0.57
C ALA A 77 -10.55 17.54 -1.93
N SER A 78 -9.50 18.13 -2.50
CA SER A 78 -9.56 18.81 -3.81
C SER A 78 -9.30 17.89 -5.01
N LEU A 79 -9.03 16.60 -4.79
CA LEU A 79 -8.65 15.64 -5.84
C LEU A 79 -9.85 14.76 -6.19
N LYS A 80 -10.41 14.97 -7.39
CA LYS A 80 -11.60 14.25 -7.87
C LYS A 80 -11.31 12.80 -8.29
N ASN A 81 -10.04 12.47 -8.49
CA ASN A 81 -9.57 11.16 -8.94
C ASN A 81 -9.07 10.26 -7.79
N VAL A 82 -9.44 10.56 -6.54
CA VAL A 82 -9.08 9.76 -5.36
C VAL A 82 -10.33 9.15 -4.74
N VAL A 83 -10.31 7.83 -4.52
CA VAL A 83 -11.31 7.10 -3.74
C VAL A 83 -10.69 6.70 -2.41
N LEU A 84 -11.35 7.06 -1.31
CA LEU A 84 -10.88 6.77 0.05
C LEU A 84 -11.68 5.63 0.66
N ILE A 85 -10.99 4.64 1.21
CA ILE A 85 -11.60 3.49 1.88
C ILE A 85 -11.04 3.39 3.30
N LYS A 86 -11.90 3.60 4.29
CA LYS A 86 -11.54 3.53 5.72
C LYS A 86 -11.58 2.08 6.22
N LYS A 87 -10.74 1.23 5.64
CA LYS A 87 -10.61 -0.19 6.00
C LYS A 87 -9.16 -0.65 5.91
N ALA A 88 -8.82 -1.65 6.69
CA ALA A 88 -7.58 -2.40 6.53
C ALA A 88 -7.78 -3.47 5.44
N LEU A 89 -6.75 -3.74 4.64
CA LEU A 89 -6.77 -4.89 3.75
C LEU A 89 -6.39 -6.15 4.51
N PHE A 90 -7.14 -7.22 4.28
CA PHE A 90 -6.98 -8.51 4.93
C PHE A 90 -7.49 -9.65 4.03
N ASN A 91 -7.46 -10.89 4.51
CA ASN A 91 -7.92 -12.05 3.72
C ASN A 91 -9.44 -12.28 3.76
N LYS A 92 -10.16 -11.55 4.61
CA LYS A 92 -11.62 -11.60 4.73
C LYS A 92 -12.17 -10.32 5.36
N GLU A 93 -13.47 -10.10 5.26
CA GLU A 93 -14.16 -9.10 6.06
C GLU A 93 -14.21 -9.55 7.52
N THR A 94 -13.72 -8.70 8.39
CA THR A 94 -13.64 -8.96 9.82
C THR A 94 -13.32 -7.65 10.54
N GLU A 95 -13.28 -7.69 11.86
CA GLU A 95 -12.76 -6.63 12.69
C GLU A 95 -11.42 -7.08 13.29
N GLN A 96 -10.46 -6.17 13.38
CA GLN A 96 -9.17 -6.44 14.01
C GLN A 96 -8.86 -5.39 15.08
N HIS A 97 -8.32 -5.84 16.21
CA HIS A 97 -7.80 -4.93 17.23
C HIS A 97 -6.46 -4.37 16.76
N TRP A 98 -6.42 -3.08 16.47
CA TRP A 98 -5.24 -2.39 15.99
C TRP A 98 -4.47 -1.75 17.14
N ASN A 99 -3.30 -2.33 17.45
CA ASN A 99 -2.42 -1.91 18.53
C ASN A 99 -1.22 -1.11 18.00
N SER A 100 -1.45 -0.01 17.27
CA SER A 100 -0.34 0.87 16.87
C SER A 100 0.23 1.63 18.07
N SER A 101 1.49 2.04 17.99
CA SER A 101 2.10 2.92 19.02
C SER A 101 1.36 4.26 19.15
N PHE A 102 0.60 4.68 18.12
CA PHE A 102 -0.28 5.86 18.20
C PHE A 102 -1.58 5.54 18.94
N ALA A 103 -2.18 4.39 18.63
CA ALA A 103 -3.37 3.89 19.31
C ALA A 103 -3.12 3.79 20.82
N LYS A 104 -1.95 3.26 21.20
CA LYS A 104 -1.51 3.16 22.59
C LYS A 104 -1.39 4.52 23.30
N SER A 105 -0.94 5.55 22.59
CA SER A 105 -0.78 6.89 23.17
C SER A 105 -2.08 7.70 23.21
N ALA A 106 -2.97 7.49 22.23
CA ALA A 106 -4.20 8.29 22.08
C ALA A 106 -5.43 7.66 22.75
N PHE A 107 -5.48 6.34 22.85
CA PHE A 107 -6.66 5.58 23.31
C PHE A 107 -6.34 4.61 24.46
N GLY A 108 -5.16 4.71 25.08
CA GLY A 108 -4.73 3.81 26.15
C GLY A 108 -4.25 2.45 25.64
N LYS A 109 -3.99 1.51 26.57
CA LYS A 109 -3.36 0.20 26.26
C LYS A 109 -4.19 -0.71 25.33
N GLU A 110 -5.47 -0.41 25.11
CA GLU A 110 -6.42 -1.33 24.46
C GLU A 110 -6.50 -1.19 22.93
N GLY A 111 -5.85 -0.19 22.34
CA GLY A 111 -5.90 0.03 20.89
C GLY A 111 -7.29 0.48 20.43
N TYR A 112 -7.61 0.31 19.13
CA TYR A 112 -8.97 0.49 18.63
C TYR A 112 -9.30 -0.56 17.56
N ILE A 113 -10.59 -0.82 17.36
CA ILE A 113 -11.07 -1.78 16.35
C ILE A 113 -11.05 -1.13 14.97
N VAL A 114 -10.53 -1.86 13.99
CA VAL A 114 -10.57 -1.49 12.57
C VAL A 114 -11.38 -2.50 11.77
N ASN A 115 -12.17 -1.98 10.83
CA ASN A 115 -12.85 -2.80 9.85
C ASN A 115 -11.85 -3.26 8.78
N CYS A 116 -11.85 -4.55 8.50
CA CYS A 116 -11.06 -5.17 7.45
C CYS A 116 -11.93 -5.56 6.25
N SER A 117 -11.32 -5.61 5.07
CA SER A 117 -11.92 -6.19 3.87
C SER A 117 -10.85 -6.78 2.96
N THR A 118 -11.26 -7.61 2.00
CA THR A 118 -10.41 -8.07 0.91
C THR A 118 -10.24 -6.97 -0.14
N LEU A 119 -9.10 -6.98 -0.84
CA LEU A 119 -8.89 -6.07 -1.97
C LEU A 119 -9.85 -6.41 -3.11
N ASP A 120 -10.06 -7.71 -3.35
CA ASP A 120 -10.95 -8.21 -4.40
C ASP A 120 -12.35 -7.63 -4.26
N LYS A 121 -12.94 -7.71 -3.05
CA LYS A 121 -14.30 -7.20 -2.80
C LYS A 121 -14.40 -5.70 -3.00
N GLU A 122 -13.41 -4.94 -2.52
CA GLU A 122 -13.48 -3.47 -2.58
C GLU A 122 -13.24 -2.95 -4.00
N LEU A 123 -12.40 -3.60 -4.81
CA LEU A 123 -12.24 -3.23 -6.22
C LEU A 123 -13.42 -3.68 -7.09
N GLU A 124 -14.01 -4.84 -6.80
CA GLU A 124 -15.25 -5.30 -7.45
C GLU A 124 -16.38 -4.28 -7.27
N LYS A 125 -16.63 -3.81 -6.04
CA LYS A 125 -17.64 -2.77 -5.74
C LYS A 125 -17.42 -1.47 -6.53
N LEU A 126 -16.16 -1.14 -6.81
CA LEU A 126 -15.80 0.05 -7.58
C LEU A 126 -15.80 -0.19 -9.11
N GLY A 127 -16.06 -1.41 -9.56
CA GLY A 127 -15.98 -1.80 -10.97
C GLY A 127 -14.55 -1.75 -11.54
N ILE A 128 -13.53 -1.81 -10.69
CA ILE A 128 -12.12 -1.76 -11.10
C ILE A 128 -11.67 -3.15 -11.53
N LYS A 129 -11.37 -3.29 -12.83
CA LYS A 129 -10.99 -4.58 -13.45
C LYS A 129 -9.49 -4.77 -13.61
N HIS A 130 -8.71 -3.69 -13.53
CA HIS A 130 -7.27 -3.68 -13.76
C HIS A 130 -6.59 -2.67 -12.83
N VAL A 131 -5.38 -3.01 -12.39
CA VAL A 131 -4.53 -2.17 -11.53
C VAL A 131 -3.14 -2.06 -12.17
N ASP A 132 -2.76 -0.86 -12.57
CA ASP A 132 -1.43 -0.62 -13.14
C ASP A 132 -0.33 -0.72 -12.07
N PHE A 133 -0.64 -0.28 -10.85
CA PHE A 133 0.31 -0.29 -9.73
C PHE A 133 -0.37 -0.47 -8.37
N LEU A 134 0.07 -1.48 -7.63
CA LEU A 134 -0.30 -1.73 -6.23
C LEU A 134 0.88 -1.39 -5.30
N LYS A 135 0.74 -0.31 -4.53
CA LYS A 135 1.59 -0.07 -3.34
C LYS A 135 0.96 -0.74 -2.14
N MET A 136 1.76 -1.42 -1.31
CA MET A 136 1.32 -1.95 -0.02
C MET A 136 2.36 -1.75 1.08
N ASP A 137 1.96 -1.09 2.16
CA ASP A 137 2.72 -1.02 3.41
C ASP A 137 1.75 -0.89 4.59
N ILE A 138 1.36 -2.05 5.15
CA ILE A 138 0.22 -2.20 6.07
C ILE A 138 0.63 -2.88 7.38
N GLU A 139 1.88 -2.64 7.79
CA GLU A 139 2.39 -2.96 9.12
C GLU A 139 2.29 -4.45 9.51
N GLY A 140 2.54 -5.37 8.57
CA GLY A 140 2.68 -6.82 8.85
C GLY A 140 1.51 -7.69 8.39
N ALA A 141 0.43 -7.09 7.89
CA ALA A 141 -0.74 -7.78 7.34
C ALA A 141 -0.59 -8.09 5.83
N GLU A 142 0.61 -7.93 5.25
CA GLU A 142 0.82 -8.08 3.80
C GLU A 142 0.51 -9.49 3.30
N LEU A 143 0.72 -10.53 4.12
CA LEU A 143 0.41 -11.92 3.77
C LEU A 143 -1.10 -12.12 3.59
N GLU A 144 -1.87 -11.68 4.59
CA GLU A 144 -3.33 -11.80 4.59
C GLU A 144 -3.95 -10.90 3.51
N ALA A 145 -3.44 -9.69 3.30
CA ALA A 145 -3.91 -8.82 2.24
C ALA A 145 -3.66 -9.41 0.83
N ILE A 146 -2.51 -10.07 0.61
CA ILE A 146 -2.22 -10.76 -0.65
C ILE A 146 -3.13 -11.98 -0.84
N GLU A 147 -3.44 -12.70 0.24
CA GLU A 147 -4.44 -13.78 0.19
C GLU A 147 -5.83 -13.26 -0.20
N GLY A 148 -6.23 -12.08 0.29
CA GLY A 148 -7.47 -11.39 -0.06
C GLY A 148 -7.43 -10.59 -1.36
N ALA A 149 -6.39 -10.75 -2.19
CA ALA A 149 -6.19 -10.02 -3.44
C ALA A 149 -6.01 -10.95 -4.65
N LYS A 150 -6.31 -12.24 -4.52
CA LYS A 150 -5.99 -13.27 -5.52
C LYS A 150 -6.58 -12.95 -6.88
N GLU A 151 -7.82 -12.47 -6.94
CA GLU A 151 -8.49 -12.15 -8.21
C GLU A 151 -7.95 -10.85 -8.80
N THR A 152 -7.77 -9.82 -7.98
CA THR A 152 -7.17 -8.53 -8.38
C THR A 152 -5.77 -8.72 -8.96
N LEU A 153 -4.94 -9.55 -8.32
CA LEU A 153 -3.56 -9.80 -8.72
C LEU A 153 -3.44 -10.53 -10.07
N LYS A 154 -4.51 -11.16 -10.57
CA LYS A 154 -4.52 -11.67 -11.96
C LYS A 154 -4.40 -10.53 -12.97
N ASN A 155 -5.04 -9.40 -12.68
CA ASN A 155 -5.06 -8.20 -13.53
C ASN A 155 -4.31 -7.01 -12.89
N THR A 156 -3.24 -7.29 -12.15
CA THR A 156 -2.34 -6.27 -11.60
C THR A 156 -0.99 -6.34 -12.31
N ASP A 157 -0.53 -5.22 -12.85
CA ASP A 157 0.68 -5.19 -13.68
C ASP A 157 1.97 -5.10 -12.85
N ASN A 158 1.97 -4.22 -11.84
CA ASN A 158 3.15 -3.92 -11.04
C ASN A 158 2.75 -3.78 -9.58
N LEU A 159 3.65 -4.17 -8.68
CA LEU A 159 3.46 -4.01 -7.25
C LEU A 159 4.77 -3.61 -6.55
N ALA A 160 4.62 -2.91 -5.44
CA ALA A 160 5.69 -2.60 -4.50
C ALA A 160 5.17 -2.76 -3.07
N ILE A 161 5.71 -3.74 -2.36
CA ILE A 161 5.24 -4.16 -1.03
C ILE A 161 6.36 -3.97 -0.01
N ALA A 162 6.12 -3.21 1.06
CA ALA A 162 7.01 -3.14 2.21
C ALA A 162 7.24 -4.55 2.78
N CYS A 163 8.50 -4.94 2.93
CA CYS A 163 8.83 -6.35 3.15
C CYS A 163 9.80 -6.60 4.32
N TYR A 164 9.88 -5.66 5.27
CA TYR A 164 10.78 -5.71 6.44
C TYR A 164 10.10 -6.19 7.73
N HIS A 165 8.77 -6.29 7.77
CA HIS A 165 8.06 -6.79 8.94
C HIS A 165 8.38 -8.26 9.16
N LYS A 166 8.50 -8.70 10.42
CA LYS A 166 8.85 -10.09 10.77
C LYS A 166 7.62 -10.86 11.25
N ARG A 167 7.48 -12.10 10.77
CA ARG A 167 6.49 -13.12 11.16
C ARG A 167 7.26 -14.42 11.39
N ASP A 168 7.18 -14.96 12.60
CA ASP A 168 7.80 -16.24 12.98
C ASP A 168 9.27 -16.37 12.53
N GLY A 169 10.05 -15.31 12.78
CA GLY A 169 11.48 -15.25 12.47
C GLY A 169 11.84 -14.91 11.02
N LYS A 170 10.87 -14.91 10.09
CA LYS A 170 11.06 -14.55 8.67
C LYS A 170 10.49 -13.17 8.37
N THR A 171 11.08 -12.48 7.41
CA THR A 171 10.50 -11.24 6.89
C THR A 171 9.29 -11.51 5.99
N THR A 172 8.35 -10.58 5.92
CA THR A 172 7.22 -10.67 4.97
C THR A 172 7.71 -10.78 3.54
N GLY A 173 8.87 -10.22 3.20
CA GLY A 173 9.52 -10.42 1.90
C GLY A 173 9.91 -11.85 1.60
N GLU A 174 10.55 -12.53 2.55
CA GLU A 174 10.92 -13.95 2.40
C GLU A 174 9.69 -14.86 2.23
N LEU A 175 8.58 -14.50 2.86
CA LEU A 175 7.34 -15.25 2.79
C LEU A 175 6.54 -14.96 1.50
N LEU A 176 6.48 -13.70 1.08
CA LEU A 176 5.66 -13.26 -0.07
C LEU A 176 6.33 -13.50 -1.42
N GLN A 177 7.66 -13.42 -1.50
CA GLN A 177 8.37 -13.57 -2.77
C GLN A 177 8.00 -14.86 -3.54
N PRO A 178 8.04 -16.06 -2.92
CA PRO A 178 7.63 -17.29 -3.62
C PRO A 178 6.12 -17.35 -3.93
N VAL A 179 5.28 -16.73 -3.10
CA VAL A 179 3.82 -16.68 -3.33
C VAL A 179 3.51 -15.85 -4.57
N LEU A 180 4.11 -14.66 -4.69
CA LEU A 180 3.95 -13.79 -5.86
C LEU A 180 4.52 -14.44 -7.13
N GLY A 181 5.65 -15.16 -7.01
CA GLY A 181 6.19 -15.95 -8.12
C GLY A 181 5.19 -16.96 -8.68
N LYS A 182 4.51 -17.72 -7.80
CA LYS A 182 3.44 -18.65 -8.19
C LYS A 182 2.21 -17.95 -8.79
N MET A 183 2.00 -16.67 -8.47
CA MET A 183 0.93 -15.84 -9.03
C MET A 183 1.32 -15.16 -10.37
N GLY A 184 2.49 -15.52 -10.93
CA GLY A 184 2.96 -15.02 -12.22
C GLY A 184 3.58 -13.62 -12.15
N PHE A 185 4.28 -13.32 -11.06
CA PHE A 185 5.09 -12.11 -10.96
C PHE A 185 6.58 -12.45 -10.99
N ASP A 186 7.33 -11.74 -11.84
CA ASP A 186 8.78 -11.64 -11.70
C ASP A 186 9.05 -10.72 -10.50
N THR A 187 9.82 -11.22 -9.52
CA THR A 187 10.00 -10.52 -8.23
C THR A 187 11.44 -10.10 -7.99
N LYS A 188 11.60 -8.97 -7.30
CA LYS A 188 12.91 -8.46 -6.85
C LYS A 188 12.75 -7.82 -5.48
N ILE A 189 13.67 -8.09 -4.56
CA ILE A 189 13.74 -7.34 -3.29
C ILE A 189 14.84 -6.30 -3.41
N GLY A 190 14.59 -5.08 -2.94
CA GLY A 190 15.59 -4.02 -2.95
C GLY A 190 15.22 -2.80 -2.12
N PHE A 191 15.98 -1.72 -2.33
CA PHE A 191 15.91 -0.44 -1.61
C PHE A 191 16.25 -0.57 -0.11
N PHE A 192 17.50 -0.25 0.22
CA PHE A 192 18.08 -0.50 1.54
C PHE A 192 17.37 0.24 2.68
N LEU A 193 16.96 1.50 2.44
CA LEU A 193 16.34 2.35 3.46
C LEU A 193 14.94 1.87 3.86
N HIS A 194 14.23 1.22 2.93
CA HIS A 194 12.89 0.71 3.13
C HIS A 194 12.73 -0.57 2.31
N LYS A 195 13.14 -1.71 2.88
CA LYS A 195 13.18 -2.99 2.17
C LYS A 195 11.83 -3.24 1.51
N THR A 196 11.83 -3.31 0.18
CA THR A 196 10.62 -3.40 -0.65
C THR A 196 10.74 -4.59 -1.58
N LEU A 197 9.69 -5.39 -1.63
CA LEU A 197 9.46 -6.45 -2.60
C LEU A 197 8.70 -5.87 -3.79
N TYR A 198 9.35 -5.85 -4.94
CA TYR A 198 8.77 -5.45 -6.20
C TYR A 198 8.30 -6.69 -6.96
N GLY A 199 7.17 -6.55 -7.65
CA GLY A 199 6.66 -7.57 -8.57
C GLY A 199 6.22 -6.91 -9.87
N ARG A 200 6.48 -7.58 -10.99
CA ARG A 200 5.94 -7.22 -12.30
C ARG A 200 5.31 -8.47 -12.93
N LYS A 201 4.11 -8.34 -13.49
CA LYS A 201 3.42 -9.47 -14.13
C LYS A 201 4.31 -10.04 -15.24
N SER A 202 4.55 -11.35 -15.19
CA SER A 202 5.40 -12.05 -16.16
C SER A 202 4.87 -11.85 -17.59
N GLY A 203 5.77 -11.67 -18.55
CA GLY A 203 5.43 -11.30 -19.93
C GLY A 203 5.45 -9.79 -20.22
N LYS A 204 5.64 -8.94 -19.21
CA LYS A 204 6.05 -7.54 -19.39
C LYS A 204 7.59 -7.42 -19.42
N LEU A 205 8.12 -6.31 -19.97
CA LEU A 205 9.57 -6.09 -20.02
C LEU A 205 10.20 -6.26 -18.63
N PRO A 206 11.36 -6.94 -18.52
CA PRO A 206 12.00 -7.22 -17.23
C PRO A 206 12.32 -5.93 -16.47
N PHE A 207 12.59 -6.05 -15.16
CA PHE A 207 13.09 -4.93 -14.38
C PHE A 207 14.35 -4.36 -15.06
N GLY A 208 14.27 -3.12 -15.54
CA GLY A 208 15.43 -2.42 -16.09
C GLY A 208 16.52 -2.28 -15.02
N ASN A 209 17.77 -2.31 -15.46
CA ASN A 209 18.92 -1.96 -14.62
C ASN A 209 18.95 -0.46 -14.33
#